data_AF-A0A7Z9T056-F1
#
_entry.id   AF-A0A7Z9T056-F1
#
_cell.length_a   1.000
_cell.length_b   1.000
_cell.length_c   1.000
_cell.angle_alpha   90.00
_cell.angle_beta   90.00
_cell.angle_gamma   90.00
#
_symmetry.space_group_name_H-M   'P 1'
#
loop_
_entity.id
_entity.type
_entity.pdbx_description
1 polymer ?
#
loop_
_entity_poly.entity_id
_entity_poly.type
_entity_poly.pdbx_seq_one_letter_code
_entity_poly.pdbx_strand_id
1 'polypeptide(L)'
;NPLTAISYDVPEFADVKIDIYNLLGQNVRTLVRGEHEPGFYRAIWNGKNDQGALVTTGVYIYLITARSNATGEVAFTKTRKLVLMK
;
A
#
# COMPACT_ATOMS: atom_id res chain seq x y z
N ASN A 1 -10.49 -16.18 -1.06
CA ASN A 1 -10.03 -14.77 -0.93
C ASN A 1 -8.74 -14.73 -0.14
N PRO A 2 -7.57 -14.69 -0.80
CA PRO A 2 -6.31 -14.46 -0.11
C PRO A 2 -6.38 -13.09 0.57
N LEU A 3 -6.07 -13.04 1.85
CA LEU A 3 -5.84 -11.78 2.57
C LEU A 3 -4.33 -11.55 2.59
N THR A 4 -3.88 -10.51 1.90
CA THR A 4 -2.48 -10.11 1.95
C THR A 4 -2.32 -9.04 3.03
N ALA A 5 -1.56 -9.37 4.06
CA ALA A 5 -1.17 -8.42 5.09
C ALA A 5 0.10 -7.66 4.65
N ILE A 6 0.02 -6.34 4.66
CA ILE A 6 1.14 -5.43 4.39
C ILE A 6 1.48 -4.75 5.72
N SER A 7 2.58 -5.16 6.32
CA SER A 7 3.11 -4.55 7.54
C SER A 7 4.18 -3.52 7.20
N TYR A 8 4.14 -2.39 7.89
CA TYR A 8 5.07 -1.28 7.73
C TYR A 8 5.27 -0.52 9.03
N ASP A 9 6.49 -0.05 9.22
CA ASP A 9 6.89 0.84 10.30
C ASP A 9 6.93 2.28 9.79
N VAL A 10 6.53 3.20 10.65
CA VAL A 10 6.55 4.64 10.43
C VAL A 10 7.48 5.21 11.50
N PRO A 11 8.67 5.72 11.13
CA PRO A 11 9.68 6.14 12.11
C PRO A 11 9.40 7.53 12.69
N GLU A 12 8.62 8.35 11.99
CA GLU A 12 8.28 9.74 12.35
C GLU A 12 6.88 10.09 11.87
N PHE A 13 6.30 11.19 12.37
CA PHE A 13 4.98 11.66 11.91
C PHE A 13 5.00 11.97 10.41
N ALA A 14 4.21 11.24 9.63
CA ALA A 14 4.27 11.25 8.17
C ALA A 14 2.91 11.03 7.50
N ASP A 15 2.69 11.64 6.34
CA ASP A 15 1.59 11.28 5.43
C ASP A 15 1.95 10.00 4.66
N VAL A 16 1.24 8.91 4.96
CA VAL A 16 1.48 7.59 4.41
C VAL A 16 0.46 7.27 3.33
N LYS A 17 0.95 6.79 2.19
CA LYS A 17 0.13 6.26 1.10
C LYS A 17 0.56 4.84 0.76
N ILE A 18 -0.41 3.94 0.66
CA ILE A 18 -0.19 2.56 0.16
C ILE A 18 -1.06 2.34 -1.06
N ASP A 19 -0.41 2.27 -2.21
CA ASP A 19 -1.03 2.00 -3.49
C ASP A 19 -0.73 0.57 -3.95
N ILE A 20 -1.68 -0.04 -4.67
CA ILE A 20 -1.51 -1.31 -5.36
C ILE A 20 -1.65 -1.06 -6.85
N TYR A 21 -0.72 -1.62 -7.62
CA TYR A 21 -0.67 -1.54 -9.07
C TYR A 21 -0.67 -2.93 -9.68
N ASN A 22 -1.23 -3.04 -10.89
CA ASN A 22 -0.98 -4.20 -11.75
C ASN A 22 0.33 -4.02 -12.54
N LEU A 23 0.73 -5.04 -13.31
CA LEU A 23 1.95 -5.00 -14.13
C LEU A 23 1.95 -3.96 -15.25
N LEU A 24 0.77 -3.42 -15.61
CA LEU A 24 0.65 -2.33 -16.58
C LEU A 24 0.83 -0.95 -15.93
N GLY A 25 1.12 -0.89 -14.62
CA GLY A 25 1.25 0.35 -13.87
C GLY A 25 -0.08 1.04 -13.54
N GLN A 26 -1.21 0.38 -13.79
CA GLN A 26 -2.52 0.93 -13.45
C GLN A 26 -2.75 0.82 -11.95
N ASN A 27 -3.16 1.92 -11.30
CA ASN A 27 -3.55 1.89 -9.90
C ASN A 27 -4.84 1.08 -9.76
N VAL A 28 -4.75 0.00 -8.99
CA VAL A 28 -5.83 -0.94 -8.71
C VAL A 28 -6.58 -0.53 -7.45
N ARG A 29 -5.83 -0.14 -6.42
CA ARG A 29 -6.38 0.20 -5.12
C ARG A 29 -5.46 1.13 -4.34
N THR A 30 -6.03 2.14 -3.70
CA THR A 30 -5.39 2.83 -2.56
C THR A 30 -5.86 2.18 -1.26
N LEU A 31 -4.95 1.52 -0.53
CA LEU A 31 -5.28 0.87 0.75
C LEU A 31 -5.26 1.83 1.93
N VAL A 32 -4.29 2.74 1.94
CA VAL A 32 -4.04 3.69 3.02
C VAL A 32 -3.72 5.03 2.38
N ARG A 33 -4.28 6.09 2.96
CA ARG A 33 -3.96 7.48 2.64
C ARG A 33 -4.24 8.33 3.87
N GLY A 34 -3.22 8.93 4.45
CA GLY A 34 -3.36 9.88 5.54
C GLY A 34 -2.17 9.90 6.49
N GLU A 35 -2.29 10.74 7.51
CA GLU A 35 -1.26 10.97 8.51
C GLU A 35 -1.16 9.82 9.50
N HIS A 36 0.07 9.41 9.78
CA HIS A 36 0.41 8.34 10.73
C HIS A 36 1.45 8.86 11.72
N GLU A 37 1.20 8.61 13.01
CA GLU A 37 2.18 8.78 14.09
C GLU A 37 3.27 7.72 14.00
N PRO A 38 4.45 7.93 14.65
CA PRO A 38 5.48 6.91 14.73
C PRO A 38 4.93 5.60 15.32
N GLY A 39 5.17 4.47 14.64
CA GLY A 39 4.66 3.18 15.09
C GLY A 39 4.63 2.09 14.01
N PHE A 40 4.09 0.93 14.40
CA PHE A 40 3.92 -0.22 13.49
C PHE A 40 2.46 -0.33 13.06
N TYR A 41 2.25 -0.44 11.76
CA TYR A 41 0.93 -0.51 11.14
C TYR A 41 0.79 -1.74 10.26
N ARG A 42 -0.47 -2.12 10.03
CA ARG A 42 -0.85 -3.25 9.18
C ARG A 42 -2.05 -2.88 8.33
N ALA A 43 -1.88 -2.96 7.02
CA ALA A 43 -2.97 -2.86 6.04
C ALA A 43 -3.30 -4.24 5.46
N ILE A 44 -4.56 -4.47 5.11
CA ILE A 44 -5.02 -5.74 4.52
C ILE A 44 -5.58 -5.46 3.13
N TRP A 45 -5.03 -6.13 2.12
CA TRP A 45 -5.66 -6.22 0.81
C TRP A 45 -6.41 -7.53 0.66
N ASN A 46 -7.65 -7.44 0.17
CA ASN A 46 -8.55 -8.56 -0.02
C ASN A 46 -8.76 -8.94 -1.50
N GLY A 47 -7.87 -8.49 -2.39
CA GLY A 47 -7.97 -8.77 -3.83
C GLY A 47 -9.07 -7.99 -4.54
N LYS A 48 -9.53 -6.86 -3.97
CA LYS A 48 -10.51 -5.97 -4.61
C LYS A 48 -9.85 -4.67 -5.09
N ASN A 49 -10.39 -4.08 -6.15
CA ASN A 49 -10.04 -2.73 -6.58
C ASN A 49 -10.76 -1.66 -5.74
N ASP A 50 -10.58 -0.38 -6.06
CA ASP A 50 -11.25 0.73 -5.37
C ASP A 50 -12.78 0.75 -5.54
N GLN A 51 -13.30 0.16 -6.63
CA GLN A 51 -14.75 -0.01 -6.85
C GLN A 51 -15.34 -1.21 -6.08
N GLY A 52 -14.51 -1.93 -5.30
CA GLY A 52 -14.93 -3.10 -4.54
C GLY A 52 -15.08 -4.38 -5.37
N ALA A 53 -14.75 -4.36 -6.66
CA ALA A 53 -14.77 -5.52 -7.54
C ALA A 53 -13.52 -6.38 -7.35
N LEU A 54 -13.67 -7.71 -7.42
CA LEU A 54 -12.54 -8.64 -7.37
C LEU A 54 -11.66 -8.48 -8.61
N VAL A 55 -10.35 -8.45 -8.42
CA VAL A 55 -9.39 -8.44 -9.52
C VAL A 55 -9.05 -9.87 -9.98
N THR A 56 -8.36 -9.98 -11.11
CA THR A 56 -7.93 -11.26 -11.66
C THR A 56 -6.77 -11.87 -10.86
N THR A 57 -6.60 -13.19 -10.94
CA THR A 57 -5.35 -13.84 -10.53
C THR A 57 -4.18 -13.22 -11.29
N GLY A 58 -3.06 -13.00 -10.62
CA GLY A 58 -1.90 -12.36 -11.25
C GLY A 58 -0.91 -11.76 -10.28
N VAL A 59 0.09 -11.09 -10.85
CA VAL A 59 1.10 -10.35 -10.10
C VAL A 59 0.67 -8.91 -9.95
N TYR A 60 0.82 -8.41 -8.73
CA TYR A 60 0.58 -7.02 -8.36
C TYR A 60 1.81 -6.46 -7.65
N ILE A 61 1.90 -5.15 -7.56
CA ILE A 61 2.96 -4.46 -6.83
C ILE A 61 2.29 -3.51 -5.87
N TYR A 62 2.69 -3.51 -4.60
CA TYR A 62 2.34 -2.40 -3.72
C TYR A 62 3.51 -1.44 -3.56
N LEU A 63 3.17 -0.16 -3.42
CA LEU A 63 4.09 0.94 -3.16
C LEU A 63 3.63 1.62 -1.87
N ILE A 64 4.52 1.70 -0.89
CA ILE A 64 4.36 2.52 0.31
C ILE A 64 5.21 3.77 0.11
N THR A 65 4.61 4.93 0.29
CA THR A 65 5.29 6.22 0.31
C THR A 65 4.94 6.89 1.63
N ALA A 66 5.94 7.29 2.41
CA ALA A 66 5.76 8.10 3.59
C ALA A 66 6.47 9.44 3.39
N ARG A 67 5.72 10.53 3.51
CA ARG A 67 6.25 11.89 3.45
C ARG A 67 6.30 12.46 4.86
N SER A 68 7.48 12.87 5.30
CA SER A 68 7.66 13.54 6.57
C SER A 68 6.78 14.78 6.63
N ASN A 69 5.95 14.90 7.67
CA ASN A 69 5.19 16.13 7.89
C ASN A 69 6.07 17.27 8.42
N ALA A 70 7.21 16.93 9.05
CA ALA A 70 8.15 17.92 9.58
C ALA A 70 8.96 18.61 8.47
N THR A 71 9.47 17.84 7.49
CA THR A 71 10.33 18.38 6.42
C THR A 71 9.60 18.55 5.09
N GLY A 72 8.47 17.88 4.89
CA GLY A 72 7.79 17.79 3.60
C GLY A 72 8.48 16.85 2.60
N GLU A 73 9.61 16.23 2.96
CA GLU A 73 10.36 15.32 2.09
C GLU A 73 9.87 13.87 2.22
N VAL A 74 10.22 13.02 1.27
CA VAL A 74 9.90 11.59 1.33
C VAL A 74 10.81 10.93 2.37
N ALA A 75 10.25 10.56 3.52
CA ALA A 75 10.97 9.88 4.59
C ALA A 75 11.38 8.47 4.17
N PHE A 76 10.47 7.73 3.53
CA PHE A 76 10.79 6.45 2.92
C PHE A 76 9.83 6.05 1.81
N THR A 77 10.32 5.17 0.95
CA THR A 77 9.54 4.46 -0.06
C THR A 77 9.83 2.97 0.01
N LYS A 78 8.81 2.12 -0.09
CA LYS A 78 8.95 0.66 -0.08
C LYS A 78 8.06 0.02 -1.12
N THR A 79 8.66 -0.78 -2.00
CA THR A 79 7.94 -1.49 -3.06
C THR A 79 8.09 -2.99 -2.87
N ARG A 80 7.01 -3.76 -2.97
CA ARG A 80 7.10 -5.22 -3.05
C ARG A 80 6.06 -5.83 -3.99
N LYS A 81 6.43 -6.98 -4.54
CA LYS A 81 5.58 -7.82 -5.39
C LYS A 81 4.59 -8.62 -4.52
N LEU A 82 3.36 -8.72 -5.01
CA LEU A 82 2.29 -9.58 -4.51
C LEU A 82 1.90 -10.58 -5.60
N VAL A 83 1.54 -11.80 -5.21
CA VAL A 83 0.94 -12.78 -6.11
C VAL A 83 -0.44 -13.10 -5.57
N LEU A 84 -1.46 -12.79 -6.35
CA LEU A 84 -2.84 -13.14 -6.05
C LEU A 84 -3.17 -14.42 -6.82
N MET A 85 -3.53 -15.49 -6.13
CA MET A 85 -4.04 -16.73 -6.69
C MET A 85 -5.46 -16.96 -6.17
N LYS A 86 -6.40 -17.32 -7.06
CA LYS A 86 -7.78 -17.66 -6.70
C LYS A 86 -7.90 -19.12 -6.29
#